data_AF-A0A8X6YQ16-F1
#
_entry.id   AF-A0A8X6YQ16-F1
#
_cell.length_a   1.000
_cell.length_b   1.000
_cell.length_c   1.000
_cell.angle_alpha   90.00
_cell.angle_beta   90.00
_cell.angle_gamma   90.00
#
_symmetry.space_group_name_H-M   'P 1'
#
loop_
_entity.id
_entity.type
_entity.pdbx_description
1 polymer ?
#
loop_
_entity_poly.entity_id
_entity_poly.type
_entity_poly.pdbx_seq_one_letter_code
_entity_poly.pdbx_strand_id
1 'polypeptide(L)'
;MAQKRKLDYFDDDFDFDTESLSSFESDEDFVHSILSSEDDSSDEEDFSSVRQWCKIDSSSPAPSRFSFIGDVGMKACVTNISDPLEYFELFFTDEIVNHIVTETNIFAAENLNKFKSKEHSRTHQWSETNANELRVFLQH
;
A
#
# COMPACT_ATOMS: atom_id res chain seq x y z
N MET A 1 23.17 31.62 40.01
CA MET A 1 21.73 31.50 39.69
C MET A 1 21.61 30.47 38.58
N ALA A 2 21.08 29.29 38.90
CA ALA A 2 20.84 28.23 37.92
C ALA A 2 19.36 28.25 37.53
N GLN A 3 19.06 28.51 36.25
CA GLN A 3 17.71 28.38 35.72
C GLN A 3 17.50 26.93 35.27
N LYS A 4 16.56 26.24 35.93
CA LYS A 4 16.10 24.90 35.57
C LYS A 4 15.21 25.02 34.32
N ARG A 5 15.60 24.34 33.23
CA ARG A 5 14.71 24.13 32.08
C ARG A 5 13.59 23.20 32.51
N LYS A 6 12.35 23.66 32.35
CA LYS A 6 11.14 22.85 32.53
C LYS A 6 10.93 22.11 31.21
N LEU A 7 11.08 20.79 31.24
CA LEU A 7 10.64 19.91 30.16
C LEU A 7 9.13 19.71 30.39
N ASP A 8 8.32 20.42 29.61
CA ASP A 8 6.88 20.17 29.57
C ASP A 8 6.68 18.94 28.68
N TYR A 9 6.48 17.80 29.33
CA TYR A 9 6.02 16.54 28.76
C TYR A 9 4.55 16.74 28.37
N PHE A 10 4.27 16.84 27.08
CA PHE A 10 2.91 16.87 26.55
C PHE A 10 2.48 15.43 26.27
N ASP A 11 1.55 14.92 27.09
CA ASP A 11 0.68 13.80 26.74
C ASP A 11 -0.30 14.30 25.68
N ASP A 12 -0.12 13.86 24.44
CA ASP A 12 -1.12 14.01 23.38
C ASP A 12 -2.09 12.83 23.47
N ASP A 13 -3.12 12.95 24.31
CA ASP A 13 -4.32 12.11 24.21
C ASP A 13 -5.10 12.55 22.96
N PHE A 14 -4.71 11.98 21.82
CA PHE A 14 -5.43 12.09 20.56
C PHE A 14 -6.63 11.14 20.60
N ASP A 15 -7.76 11.63 21.13
CA ASP A 15 -9.06 10.97 20.98
C ASP A 15 -9.50 11.06 19.50
N PHE A 16 -9.10 10.08 18.71
CA PHE A 16 -9.65 9.82 17.39
C PHE A 16 -11.00 9.12 17.58
N ASP A 17 -12.10 9.87 17.39
CA ASP A 17 -13.44 9.29 17.28
C ASP A 17 -13.47 8.33 16.06
N THR A 18 -13.20 7.05 16.32
CA THR A 18 -13.17 5.95 15.35
C THR A 18 -14.57 5.52 14.86
N GLU A 19 -15.61 6.22 15.28
CA GLU A 19 -17.01 5.80 15.12
C GLU A 19 -17.61 6.19 13.75
N SER A 20 -16.80 6.63 12.78
CA SER A 20 -17.29 7.07 11.45
C SER A 20 -16.60 6.39 10.26
N LEU A 21 -16.10 5.16 10.44
CA LEU A 21 -15.60 4.31 9.34
C LEU A 21 -16.09 2.85 9.40
N SER A 22 -17.15 2.53 10.16
CA SER A 22 -17.66 1.16 10.30
C SER A 22 -18.94 0.86 9.50
N SER A 23 -19.00 1.30 8.24
CA SER A 23 -20.00 0.75 7.31
C SER A 23 -19.43 0.69 5.89
N PHE A 24 -18.27 0.06 5.73
CA PHE A 24 -18.00 -0.69 4.52
C PHE A 24 -18.70 -2.04 4.72
N GLU A 25 -19.94 -2.14 4.24
CA GLU A 25 -20.54 -3.47 4.04
C GLU A 25 -19.67 -4.16 2.99
N SER A 26 -18.92 -5.15 3.44
CA SER A 26 -18.21 -6.07 2.58
C SER A 26 -19.26 -6.88 1.82
N ASP A 27 -19.67 -6.39 0.66
CA ASP A 27 -20.46 -7.17 -0.29
C ASP A 27 -19.56 -8.27 -0.86
N GLU A 28 -19.68 -9.46 -0.27
CA GLU A 28 -18.99 -10.70 -0.63
C GLU A 28 -19.35 -11.21 -2.05
N ASP A 29 -20.11 -10.44 -2.85
CA ASP A 29 -20.65 -10.85 -4.15
C ASP A 29 -19.80 -10.41 -5.37
N PHE A 30 -18.74 -9.62 -5.18
CA PHE A 30 -17.90 -9.16 -6.31
C PHE A 30 -17.04 -10.27 -6.95
N VAL A 31 -16.80 -11.39 -6.26
CA VAL A 31 -15.87 -12.42 -6.75
C VAL A 31 -16.46 -13.39 -7.77
N HIS A 32 -17.74 -13.28 -8.12
CA HIS A 32 -18.40 -14.29 -8.96
C HIS A 32 -18.61 -13.91 -10.44
N SER A 33 -18.20 -12.70 -10.87
CA SER A 33 -18.51 -12.20 -12.23
C SER A 33 -17.31 -12.04 -13.19
N ILE A 34 -16.12 -12.59 -12.89
CA ILE A 34 -14.98 -12.61 -13.83
C ILE A 34 -14.86 -13.94 -14.60
N LEU A 35 -15.96 -14.66 -14.81
CA LEU A 35 -16.02 -15.70 -15.85
C LEU A 35 -16.53 -15.06 -17.13
N SER A 36 -15.68 -14.23 -17.73
CA SER A 36 -15.87 -13.81 -19.11
C SER A 36 -15.63 -15.03 -19.99
N SER A 37 -16.69 -15.50 -20.63
CA SER A 37 -16.65 -16.59 -21.60
C SER A 37 -15.94 -16.09 -22.87
N GLU A 38 -14.64 -16.28 -22.91
CA GLU A 38 -13.86 -16.17 -24.14
C GLU A 38 -14.05 -17.50 -24.91
N ASP A 39 -14.84 -17.43 -25.97
CA ASP A 39 -14.93 -18.47 -27.00
C ASP A 39 -13.59 -18.54 -27.74
N ASP A 40 -12.65 -19.33 -27.21
CA ASP A 40 -11.39 -19.68 -27.87
C ASP A 40 -11.40 -21.17 -28.22
N SER A 41 -11.68 -21.44 -29.49
CA SER A 41 -11.54 -22.76 -30.09
C SER A 41 -10.06 -23.14 -30.16
N SER A 42 -9.54 -23.97 -29.25
CA SER A 42 -8.54 -25.01 -29.54
C SER A 42 -8.14 -25.84 -28.31
N ASP A 43 -8.17 -27.17 -28.49
CA ASP A 43 -7.66 -28.24 -27.61
C ASP A 43 -8.12 -28.21 -26.14
N GLU A 44 -9.29 -28.81 -25.92
CA GLU A 44 -9.79 -29.23 -24.60
C GLU A 44 -8.93 -30.39 -24.05
N GLU A 45 -7.70 -30.10 -23.62
CA GLU A 45 -6.93 -31.02 -22.77
C GLU A 45 -7.68 -31.15 -21.43
N ASP A 46 -8.19 -32.34 -21.14
CA ASP A 46 -8.97 -32.64 -19.93
C ASP A 46 -8.07 -32.58 -18.68
N PHE A 47 -7.96 -31.38 -18.07
CA PHE A 47 -7.22 -31.18 -16.83
C PHE A 47 -7.99 -31.61 -15.57
N SER A 48 -9.15 -32.26 -15.69
CA SER A 48 -9.96 -32.67 -14.53
C SER A 48 -9.18 -33.59 -13.58
N SER A 49 -8.30 -34.44 -14.12
CA SER A 49 -7.43 -35.34 -13.36
C SER A 49 -6.26 -34.62 -12.66
N VAL A 50 -5.81 -33.47 -13.17
CA VAL A 50 -4.65 -32.73 -12.64
C VAL A 50 -4.96 -32.05 -11.30
N ARG A 51 -6.24 -31.85 -10.98
CA ARG A 51 -6.71 -31.22 -9.74
C ARG A 51 -7.21 -32.22 -8.69
N GLN A 52 -6.93 -33.51 -8.86
CA GLN A 52 -7.37 -34.53 -7.92
C GLN A 52 -6.34 -34.72 -6.79
N TRP A 53 -6.73 -34.39 -5.56
CA TRP A 53 -5.93 -34.68 -4.37
C TRP A 53 -5.87 -36.18 -4.12
N CYS A 54 -4.66 -36.73 -3.96
CA CYS A 54 -4.45 -38.13 -3.61
C CYS A 54 -3.69 -38.26 -2.29
N LYS A 55 -3.89 -39.38 -1.60
CA LYS A 55 -3.19 -39.69 -0.35
C LYS A 55 -1.78 -40.19 -0.68
N ILE A 56 -0.76 -39.52 -0.15
CA ILE A 56 0.64 -39.93 -0.30
C ILE A 56 0.91 -41.11 0.64
N ASP A 57 1.38 -42.22 0.09
CA ASP A 57 1.90 -43.37 0.83
C ASP A 57 3.40 -43.58 0.57
N SER A 58 4.02 -44.51 1.30
CA SER A 58 5.46 -44.81 1.18
C SER A 58 5.86 -45.41 -0.17
N SER A 59 4.90 -45.84 -0.99
CA SER A 59 5.10 -46.38 -2.34
C SER A 59 4.82 -45.35 -3.44
N SER A 60 4.27 -44.19 -3.09
CA SER A 60 3.90 -43.14 -4.02
C SER A 60 5.18 -42.51 -4.59
N PRO A 61 5.32 -42.41 -5.93
CA PRO A 61 6.49 -41.80 -6.52
C PRO A 61 6.58 -40.32 -6.09
N ALA A 62 7.79 -39.87 -5.76
CA ALA A 62 8.01 -38.46 -5.48
C ALA A 62 7.68 -37.63 -6.73
N PRO A 63 7.00 -36.47 -6.59
CA PRO A 63 6.77 -35.55 -7.71
C PRO A 63 8.08 -35.18 -8.39
N SER A 64 8.04 -34.97 -9.71
CA SER A 64 9.20 -34.52 -10.47
C SER A 64 9.69 -33.18 -9.95
N ARG A 65 10.99 -33.10 -9.65
CA ARG A 65 11.63 -31.84 -9.27
C ARG A 65 11.99 -31.11 -10.55
N PHE A 66 11.36 -29.96 -10.76
CA PHE A 66 11.75 -29.05 -11.83
C PHE A 66 12.77 -28.05 -11.29
N SER A 67 13.82 -27.81 -12.07
CA SER A 67 14.74 -26.71 -11.76
C SER A 67 14.05 -25.38 -12.04
N PHE A 68 14.33 -24.35 -11.24
CA PHE A 68 13.85 -23.00 -11.53
C PHE A 68 14.50 -22.51 -12.85
N ILE A 69 13.66 -22.14 -13.82
CA ILE A 69 14.09 -21.66 -15.15
C ILE A 69 13.97 -20.13 -15.24
N GLY A 70 13.38 -19.48 -14.23
CA GLY A 70 13.25 -18.03 -14.24
C GLY A 70 14.58 -17.32 -14.06
N ASP A 71 14.67 -16.10 -14.59
CA ASP A 71 15.77 -15.20 -14.29
C ASP A 71 15.66 -14.75 -12.83
N VAL A 72 16.63 -15.15 -12.03
CA VAL A 72 16.74 -14.76 -10.62
C VAL A 72 17.36 -13.36 -10.55
N GLY A 73 16.76 -12.46 -9.78
CA GLY A 73 17.34 -11.16 -9.46
C GLY A 73 16.43 -9.97 -9.72
N MET A 74 16.96 -8.77 -9.45
CA MET A 74 16.25 -7.52 -9.68
C MET A 74 16.18 -7.25 -11.18
N LYS A 75 14.94 -7.11 -11.68
CA LYS A 75 14.67 -6.77 -13.08
C LYS A 75 14.63 -5.26 -13.35
N ALA A 76 14.53 -4.46 -12.30
CA ALA A 76 14.57 -3.01 -12.39
C ALA A 76 15.99 -2.52 -12.69
N CYS A 77 16.12 -1.51 -13.54
CA CYS A 77 17.38 -0.86 -13.83
C CYS A 77 17.67 0.19 -12.75
N VAL A 78 18.70 -0.06 -11.94
CA VAL A 78 19.24 0.88 -10.95
C VAL A 78 20.65 1.23 -11.41
N THR A 79 20.93 2.51 -11.63
CA THR A 79 22.22 3.01 -12.12
C THR A 79 23.30 2.98 -11.04
N ASN A 80 22.93 3.21 -9.79
CA ASN A 80 23.80 3.18 -8.62
C ASN A 80 23.25 2.24 -7.54
N ILE A 81 23.76 1.00 -7.56
CA ILE A 81 23.40 -0.06 -6.61
C ILE A 81 23.68 0.33 -5.14
N SER A 82 24.55 1.31 -4.89
CA SER A 82 24.87 1.78 -3.54
C SER A 82 23.99 2.94 -3.07
N ASP A 83 23.12 3.48 -3.94
CA ASP A 83 22.19 4.55 -3.58
C ASP A 83 20.82 3.96 -3.19
N PRO A 84 20.49 3.90 -1.89
CA PRO A 84 19.20 3.38 -1.43
C PRO A 84 18.00 4.20 -1.94
N LEU A 85 18.21 5.47 -2.31
CA LEU A 85 17.14 6.33 -2.81
C LEU A 85 16.62 5.83 -4.16
N GLU A 86 17.51 5.32 -5.02
CA GLU A 86 17.13 4.83 -6.35
C GLU A 86 16.22 3.60 -6.25
N TYR A 87 16.37 2.78 -5.19
CA TYR A 87 15.46 1.68 -4.90
C TYR A 87 14.11 2.14 -4.36
N PHE A 88 14.08 3.20 -3.54
CA PHE A 88 12.84 3.78 -3.05
C PHE A 88 11.97 4.30 -4.20
N GLU A 89 12.60 4.96 -5.19
CA GLU A 89 11.92 5.53 -6.36
C GLU A 89 11.32 4.47 -7.30
N LEU A 90 11.74 3.21 -7.20
CA LEU A 90 11.09 2.10 -7.92
C LEU A 90 9.63 1.88 -7.48
N PHE A 91 9.33 2.19 -6.22
CA PHE A 91 8.00 1.99 -5.63
C PHE A 91 7.25 3.31 -5.48
N PHE A 92 7.95 4.40 -5.15
CA PHE A 92 7.39 5.74 -5.04
C PHE A 92 7.76 6.56 -6.26
N THR A 93 7.10 6.25 -7.36
CA THR A 93 7.26 6.99 -8.62
C THR A 93 6.73 8.42 -8.49
N ASP A 94 7.16 9.31 -9.39
CA ASP A 94 6.61 10.67 -9.46
C ASP A 94 5.10 10.68 -9.62
N GLU A 95 4.54 9.71 -10.34
CA GLU A 95 3.09 9.59 -10.52
C GLU A 95 2.39 9.33 -9.19
N ILE A 96 2.86 8.35 -8.41
CA ILE A 96 2.28 8.01 -7.10
C ILE A 96 2.44 9.19 -6.13
N VAL A 97 3.64 9.79 -6.08
CA VAL A 97 3.92 10.95 -5.22
C VAL A 97 3.00 12.12 -5.56
N ASN A 98 2.86 12.46 -6.85
CA ASN A 98 1.99 13.56 -7.27
C ASN A 98 0.51 13.26 -7.04
N HIS A 99 0.10 12.00 -7.17
CA HIS A 99 -1.26 11.59 -6.87
C HIS A 99 -1.58 11.77 -5.37
N ILE A 100 -0.68 11.32 -4.48
CA ILE A 100 -0.83 11.51 -3.03
C ILE A 100 -0.89 13.01 -2.68
N VAL A 101 -0.02 13.84 -3.27
CA VAL A 101 -0.03 15.30 -3.07
C VAL A 101 -1.38 15.88 -3.47
N THR A 102 -1.89 15.49 -4.63
CA THR A 102 -3.17 15.98 -5.16
C THR A 102 -4.32 15.63 -4.22
N GLU A 103 -4.46 14.35 -3.86
CA GLU A 103 -5.51 13.88 -2.96
C GLU A 103 -5.40 14.50 -1.56
N THR A 104 -4.19 14.68 -1.04
CA THR A 104 -3.98 15.30 0.28
C THR A 104 -4.44 16.76 0.28
N ASN A 105 -4.12 17.51 -0.78
CA ASN A 105 -4.52 18.91 -0.91
C ASN A 105 -6.04 19.05 -1.13
N ILE A 106 -6.64 18.18 -1.94
CA ILE A 106 -8.11 18.13 -2.11
C ILE A 106 -8.78 17.84 -0.78
N PHE A 107 -8.35 16.78 -0.08
CA PHE A 107 -8.90 16.41 1.21
C PHE A 107 -8.79 17.55 2.23
N ALA A 108 -7.65 18.22 2.31
CA ALA A 108 -7.50 19.36 3.20
C ALA A 108 -8.44 20.51 2.83
N ALA A 109 -8.51 20.90 1.55
CA ALA A 109 -9.41 21.97 1.08
C ALA A 109 -10.88 21.69 1.46
N GLU A 110 -11.31 20.45 1.37
CA GLU A 110 -12.68 20.05 1.70
C GLU A 110 -12.96 19.98 3.21
N ASN A 111 -11.95 19.72 4.04
CA ASN A 111 -12.15 19.38 5.44
C ASN A 111 -11.69 20.45 6.43
N LEU A 112 -10.82 21.39 6.03
CA LEU A 112 -10.31 22.46 6.92
C LEU A 112 -11.43 23.29 7.56
N ASN A 113 -12.49 23.58 6.81
CA ASN A 113 -13.65 24.34 7.30
C ASN A 113 -14.67 23.47 8.05
N LYS A 114 -14.63 22.14 7.87
CA LYS A 114 -15.55 21.19 8.52
C LYS A 114 -15.11 20.90 9.95
N PHE A 115 -13.81 20.89 10.22
CA PHE A 115 -13.29 20.72 11.56
C PHE A 115 -13.50 21.99 12.39
N LYS A 116 -14.23 21.88 13.51
CA LYS A 116 -14.32 22.94 14.53
C LYS A 116 -12.95 23.06 15.21
N SER A 117 -12.06 23.80 14.58
CA SER A 117 -10.70 23.98 15.07
C SER A 117 -10.68 24.84 16.32
N LYS A 118 -9.99 24.37 17.36
CA LYS A 118 -9.68 25.18 18.55
C LYS A 118 -8.85 26.41 18.13
N GLU A 119 -8.91 27.49 18.89
CA GLU A 119 -8.26 28.78 18.57
C GLU A 119 -6.74 28.66 18.30
N HIS A 120 -6.08 27.64 18.86
CA HIS A 120 -4.66 27.37 18.67
C HIS A 120 -4.37 26.08 17.90
N SER A 121 -5.34 25.57 17.14
CA SER A 121 -5.18 24.37 16.33
C SER A 121 -4.18 24.58 15.19
N ARG A 122 -3.36 23.56 14.91
CA ARG A 122 -2.42 23.55 13.78
C ARG A 122 -3.11 23.62 12.42
N THR A 123 -4.40 23.30 12.37
CA THR A 123 -5.24 23.44 11.17
C THR A 123 -5.28 24.87 10.63
N HIS A 124 -5.12 25.88 11.50
CA HIS A 124 -5.08 27.29 11.08
C HIS A 124 -3.79 27.66 10.34
N GLN A 125 -2.75 26.82 10.45
CA GLN A 125 -1.45 27.00 9.80
C GLN A 125 -1.26 26.03 8.63
N TRP A 126 -2.30 25.30 8.23
CA TRP A 126 -2.21 24.37 7.12
C TRP A 126 -1.87 25.10 5.82
N SER A 127 -0.98 24.50 5.03
CA SER A 127 -0.64 24.92 3.67
C SER A 127 -0.63 23.71 2.75
N GLU A 128 -0.85 23.95 1.47
CA GLU A 128 -0.75 22.90 0.44
C GLU A 128 0.63 22.23 0.47
N THR A 129 0.62 20.91 0.39
CA THR A 129 1.85 20.12 0.28
C THR A 129 2.30 20.01 -1.18
N ASN A 130 3.55 19.59 -1.38
CA ASN A 130 4.13 19.38 -2.69
C ASN A 130 5.00 18.11 -2.70
N ALA A 131 5.39 17.66 -3.89
CA ALA A 131 6.16 16.43 -4.06
C ALA A 131 7.47 16.39 -3.27
N ASN A 132 8.17 17.53 -3.14
CA ASN A 132 9.43 17.57 -2.38
C ASN A 132 9.18 17.39 -0.89
N GLU A 133 8.18 18.06 -0.34
CA GLU A 133 7.78 17.88 1.06
C GLU A 133 7.34 16.44 1.33
N LEU A 134 6.51 15.87 0.45
CA LEU A 134 6.07 14.48 0.59
C LEU A 134 7.25 13.49 0.52
N ARG A 135 8.21 13.72 -0.38
CA ARG A 135 9.42 12.88 -0.49
C ARG A 135 10.28 12.97 0.78
N VAL A 136 10.44 14.16 1.35
CA VAL A 136 11.15 14.31 2.64
C VAL A 136 10.39 13.61 3.77
N PHE A 137 9.06 13.73 3.79
CA PHE A 137 8.22 13.08 4.79
C PHE A 137 8.31 11.55 4.75
N LEU A 138 8.28 10.95 3.57
CA LEU A 138 8.34 9.48 3.41
C LEU A 138 9.73 8.88 3.67
N GLN A 139 10.77 9.71 3.67
CA GLN A 139 12.16 9.28 3.88
C GLN A 139 12.62 9.38 5.34
N HIS A 140 11.79 9.93 6.24
CA HIS A 140 12.08 10.14 7.66
C HIS A 140 11.26 9.20 8.55
#